data_AF-A0A2H9ZRS8-F1
#
_entry.id   AF-A0A2H9ZRS8-F1
#
_cell.length_a   1.000
_cell.length_b   1.000
_cell.length_c   1.000
_cell.angle_alpha   90.00
_cell.angle_beta   90.00
_cell.angle_gamma   90.00
#
_symmetry.space_group_name_H-M   'P 1'
#
loop_
_entity.id
_entity.type
_entity.pdbx_description
1 polymer ?
#
loop_
_entity_poly.entity_id
_entity_poly.type
_entity_poly.pdbx_seq_one_letter_code
_entity_poly.pdbx_strand_id
1 'polypeptide(L)'
;MIANKWGFRTQAEGKYLGIPLISRRPIKADFQHIIDSVRDRISSWGTRNLSLAGRVTLINSVLTSIPIFSLSHTFVPGNVMAEIEKLIRRFLWNGNLTSNAAHLVAWEQVTKPKSAGGLGIHRLEEWRSILVAKLAFKFLNNENTLWVRCFQAKYGNRESIFSTKSLYVKEEKQQYKTLCGGLAMVAPPRLWRTLGLIPTLL
;
A
#
# COMPACT_ATOMS: atom_id res chain seq x y z
N MET A 1 29.37 2.54 -10.63
CA MET A 1 30.79 2.92 -10.43
C MET A 1 31.33 2.61 -9.03
N ILE A 2 30.59 2.77 -7.93
CA ILE A 2 31.12 2.48 -6.58
C ILE A 2 31.30 0.98 -6.31
N ALA A 3 30.32 0.13 -6.67
CA ALA A 3 30.39 -1.31 -6.38
C ALA A 3 31.64 -2.01 -6.96
N ASN A 4 32.00 -1.69 -8.21
CA ASN A 4 33.17 -2.25 -8.88
C ASN A 4 34.51 -1.80 -8.26
N LYS A 5 34.54 -0.66 -7.56
CA LYS A 5 35.76 -0.12 -6.95
C LYS A 5 36.13 -0.81 -5.63
N TRP A 6 35.16 -1.43 -4.97
CA TRP A 6 35.33 -2.04 -3.63
C TRP A 6 35.09 -3.56 -3.62
N GLY A 7 34.99 -4.20 -4.79
CA GLY A 7 34.80 -5.64 -4.90
C GLY A 7 33.43 -6.14 -4.41
N PHE A 8 32.46 -5.25 -4.19
CA PHE A 8 31.11 -5.66 -3.84
C PHE A 8 30.43 -6.31 -5.05
N ARG A 9 30.07 -7.58 -4.92
CA ARG A 9 29.19 -8.24 -5.89
C ARG A 9 27.83 -7.56 -5.83
N THR A 10 27.41 -6.94 -6.92
CA THR A 10 26.04 -6.41 -7.08
C THR A 10 25.09 -7.60 -7.06
N GLN A 11 24.52 -7.95 -5.91
CA GLN A 11 23.48 -8.97 -5.87
C GLN A 11 22.25 -8.46 -6.60
N ALA A 12 21.74 -9.29 -7.51
CA ALA A 12 20.42 -9.11 -8.08
C ALA A 12 19.39 -9.14 -6.95
N GLU A 13 18.55 -8.10 -6.90
CA GLU A 13 17.30 -7.96 -6.14
C GLU A 13 17.08 -9.02 -5.04
N GLY A 14 17.57 -8.74 -3.82
CA GLY A 14 17.32 -9.59 -2.65
C GLY A 14 15.93 -9.40 -2.06
N LYS A 15 15.45 -10.37 -1.27
CA LYS A 15 14.23 -10.22 -0.45
C LYS A 15 14.60 -9.96 1.00
N TYR A 16 13.98 -8.96 1.61
CA TYR A 16 14.14 -8.68 3.04
C TYR A 16 12.76 -8.74 3.71
N LEU A 17 12.62 -9.60 4.73
CA LEU A 17 11.32 -9.84 5.41
C LEU A 17 10.18 -10.19 4.43
N GLY A 18 10.50 -10.93 3.36
CA GLY A 18 9.55 -11.28 2.29
C GLY A 18 9.30 -10.17 1.27
N ILE A 19 9.78 -8.95 1.50
CA ILE A 19 9.60 -7.81 0.60
C ILE A 19 10.77 -7.76 -0.40
N PRO A 20 10.50 -7.65 -1.71
CA PRO A 20 11.55 -7.52 -2.71
C PRO A 20 12.23 -6.14 -2.60
N LEU A 21 13.56 -6.13 -2.49
CA LEU A 21 14.38 -4.92 -2.50
C LEU A 21 14.64 -4.48 -3.94
N ILE A 22 13.70 -3.71 -4.48
CA ILE A 22 13.71 -3.29 -5.88
C ILE A 22 14.31 -1.88 -5.99
N SER A 23 15.36 -1.72 -6.79
CA SER A 23 15.93 -0.38 -7.09
C SER A 23 15.28 0.30 -8.31
N ARG A 24 14.60 -0.49 -9.14
CA ARG A 24 13.81 -0.07 -10.33
C ARG A 24 12.34 0.22 -9.98
N ARG A 25 11.53 0.56 -11.00
CA ARG A 25 10.08 0.71 -10.83
C ARG A 25 9.44 -0.65 -10.51
N PRO A 26 8.56 -0.74 -9.48
CA PRO A 26 7.87 -1.98 -9.13
C PRO A 26 6.95 -2.44 -10.26
N ILE A 27 7.02 -3.72 -10.61
CA ILE A 27 6.19 -4.39 -11.62
C ILE A 27 5.33 -5.45 -10.93
N LYS A 28 4.20 -5.81 -11.53
CA LYS A 28 3.30 -6.87 -11.02
C LYS A 28 4.05 -8.16 -10.62
N ALA A 29 5.01 -8.59 -11.45
CA ALA A 29 5.78 -9.82 -11.24
C ALA A 29 6.49 -9.84 -9.87
N ASP A 30 6.92 -8.68 -9.37
CA ASP A 30 7.63 -8.58 -8.10
C ASP A 30 6.74 -8.94 -6.89
N PHE A 31 5.43 -8.74 -7.04
CA PHE A 31 4.42 -8.98 -5.98
C PHE A 31 3.63 -10.26 -6.19
N GLN A 32 4.01 -11.09 -7.17
CA GLN A 32 3.30 -12.35 -7.45
C GLN A 32 3.26 -13.26 -6.22
N HIS A 33 4.34 -13.28 -5.44
CA HIS A 33 4.44 -14.02 -4.18
C HIS A 33 3.34 -13.67 -3.16
N ILE A 34 2.85 -12.42 -3.14
CA ILE A 34 1.76 -11.99 -2.25
C ILE A 34 0.44 -12.57 -2.73
N ILE A 35 0.20 -12.49 -4.04
CA ILE A 35 -1.01 -13.03 -4.68
C ILE A 35 -1.08 -14.54 -4.44
N ASP A 36 0.04 -15.23 -4.61
CA ASP A 36 0.14 -16.67 -4.41
C ASP A 36 -0.05 -17.03 -2.92
N SER A 37 0.55 -16.28 -2.00
CA SER A 37 0.32 -16.47 -0.56
C SER A 37 -1.16 -16.34 -0.17
N VAL A 38 -1.87 -15.36 -0.73
CA VAL A 38 -3.32 -15.19 -0.52
C VAL A 38 -4.10 -16.36 -1.14
N ARG A 39 -3.74 -16.76 -2.36
CA ARG A 39 -4.36 -17.88 -3.07
C ARG A 39 -4.19 -19.19 -2.30
N ASP A 40 -3.00 -19.46 -1.78
CA ASP A 40 -2.68 -20.68 -1.03
C ASP A 40 -3.49 -20.75 0.26
N ARG A 41 -3.60 -19.64 1.00
CA ARG A 41 -4.46 -19.57 2.20
C ARG A 41 -5.92 -19.86 1.88
N ILE A 42 -6.45 -19.27 0.82
CA ILE A 42 -7.82 -19.51 0.38
C ILE A 42 -7.99 -20.98 -0.03
N SER A 43 -7.05 -21.57 -0.77
CA SER A 43 -7.11 -22.97 -1.20
C SER A 43 -7.12 -23.94 -0.02
N SER A 44 -6.32 -23.65 1.01
CA SER A 44 -6.24 -24.44 2.25
C SER A 44 -7.53 -24.39 3.07
N TRP A 45 -8.25 -23.26 3.03
CA TRP A 45 -9.53 -23.13 3.73
C TRP A 45 -10.74 -23.52 2.89
N GLY A 46 -10.64 -23.50 1.56
CA GLY A 46 -11.75 -23.84 0.68
C GLY A 46 -12.20 -25.30 0.77
N THR A 47 -11.42 -26.17 1.40
CA THR A 47 -11.79 -27.55 1.75
C THR A 47 -12.56 -27.64 3.07
N ARG A 48 -12.64 -26.56 3.85
CA ARG A 48 -13.34 -26.49 5.14
C ARG A 48 -14.71 -25.84 4.92
N ASN A 49 -15.78 -26.48 5.39
CA ASN A 49 -17.13 -25.92 5.36
C ASN A 49 -17.26 -24.76 6.37
N LEU A 50 -16.87 -23.56 5.96
CA LEU A 50 -16.88 -22.36 6.78
C LEU A 50 -18.18 -21.57 6.62
N SER A 51 -18.74 -21.12 7.74
CA SER A 51 -19.86 -20.16 7.73
C SER A 51 -19.43 -18.83 7.11
N LEU A 52 -20.39 -18.03 6.64
CA LEU A 52 -20.11 -16.69 6.11
C LEU A 52 -19.39 -15.81 7.14
N ALA A 53 -19.84 -15.84 8.40
CA ALA A 53 -19.20 -15.12 9.50
C ALA A 53 -17.76 -15.58 9.76
N GLY A 54 -17.49 -16.89 9.66
CA GLY A 54 -16.14 -17.45 9.76
C GLY A 54 -15.23 -16.95 8.63
N ARG A 55 -15.75 -16.90 7.39
CA ARG A 55 -15.02 -16.37 6.23
C ARG A 55 -14.67 -14.89 6.40
N VAL A 56 -15.61 -14.05 6.84
CA VAL A 56 -15.36 -12.63 7.12
C VAL A 56 -14.26 -12.45 8.17
N THR A 57 -14.29 -13.26 9.24
CA THR A 57 -13.27 -13.22 10.30
C THR A 57 -11.89 -13.58 9.77
N LEU A 58 -11.77 -14.62 8.93
CA LEU A 58 -10.51 -15.01 8.30
C LEU A 58 -9.99 -13.97 7.30
N ILE A 59 -10.90 -13.35 6.55
CA ILE A 59 -10.56 -12.25 5.65
C ILE A 59 -9.90 -11.13 6.44
N ASN A 60 -10.54 -10.65 7.50
CA ASN A 60 -10.08 -9.50 8.27
C ASN A 60 -8.83 -9.77 9.12
N SER A 61 -8.65 -11.00 9.60
CA SER A 61 -7.49 -11.36 10.43
C SER A 61 -6.25 -11.72 9.61
N VAL A 62 -6.43 -12.42 8.49
CA VAL A 62 -5.30 -13.02 7.74
C VAL A 62 -5.20 -12.49 6.31
N LEU A 63 -6.28 -12.51 5.51
CA LEU A 63 -6.16 -12.17 4.08
C LEU A 63 -5.89 -10.69 3.84
N THR A 64 -6.41 -9.81 4.69
CA THR A 64 -6.13 -8.36 4.62
C THR A 64 -4.76 -8.02 5.21
N SER A 65 -4.28 -8.73 6.22
CA SER A 65 -3.02 -8.41 6.90
C SER A 65 -1.78 -8.68 6.03
N ILE A 66 -1.81 -9.72 5.19
CA ILE A 66 -0.74 -10.06 4.22
C ILE A 66 -0.41 -8.87 3.28
N PRO A 67 -1.36 -8.35 2.48
CA PRO A 67 -1.10 -7.21 1.60
C PRO A 67 -0.85 -5.90 2.36
N ILE A 68 -1.50 -5.68 3.52
CA ILE A 68 -1.28 -4.49 4.35
C ILE A 68 0.17 -4.40 4.82
N PHE A 69 0.78 -5.53 5.22
CA PHE A 69 2.19 -5.57 5.58
C PHE A 69 3.11 -5.17 4.42
N SER A 70 2.79 -5.57 3.19
CA SER A 70 3.58 -5.19 2.02
C SER A 70 3.37 -3.72 1.64
N LEU A 71 2.14 -3.23 1.80
CA LEU A 71 1.76 -1.83 1.54
C LEU A 71 2.42 -0.82 2.48
N SER A 72 2.70 -1.21 3.72
CA SER A 72 3.35 -0.32 4.68
C SER A 72 4.83 -0.08 4.38
N HIS A 73 5.48 -0.98 3.65
CA HIS A 73 6.91 -0.92 3.35
C HIS A 73 7.23 -0.62 1.89
N THR A 74 6.32 -0.93 0.96
CA THR A 74 6.55 -0.77 -0.49
C THR A 74 5.36 -0.19 -1.22
N PHE A 75 5.65 0.46 -2.34
CA PHE A 75 4.61 0.88 -3.27
C PHE A 75 4.14 -0.32 -4.10
N VAL A 76 2.99 -0.87 -3.72
CA VAL A 76 2.33 -1.94 -4.48
C VAL A 76 1.51 -1.31 -5.61
N PRO A 77 1.63 -1.80 -6.87
CA PRO A 77 0.79 -1.34 -7.98
C PRO A 77 -0.72 -1.61 -7.79
N GLY A 78 -1.57 -0.68 -8.26
CA GLY A 78 -3.05 -0.77 -8.19
C GLY A 78 -3.63 -2.08 -8.70
N ASN A 79 -3.10 -2.58 -9.81
CA ASN A 79 -3.53 -3.84 -10.44
C ASN A 79 -3.31 -5.07 -9.54
N VAL A 80 -2.22 -5.12 -8.78
CA VAL A 80 -1.94 -6.21 -7.82
C VAL A 80 -2.99 -6.21 -6.71
N MET A 81 -3.32 -5.04 -6.16
CA MET A 81 -4.35 -4.93 -5.12
C MET A 81 -5.74 -5.29 -5.64
N ALA A 82 -6.10 -4.86 -6.84
CA ALA A 82 -7.36 -5.25 -7.46
C ALA A 82 -7.46 -6.78 -7.65
N GLU A 83 -6.36 -7.44 -8.00
CA GLU A 83 -6.33 -8.90 -8.10
C GLU A 83 -6.48 -9.59 -6.74
N ILE A 84 -5.80 -9.10 -5.70
CA ILE A 84 -5.95 -9.61 -4.33
C ILE A 84 -7.38 -9.41 -3.83
N GLU A 85 -7.98 -8.23 -4.05
CA GLU A 85 -9.38 -7.98 -3.69
C GLU A 85 -10.33 -8.92 -4.44
N LYS A 86 -10.05 -9.23 -5.72
CA LYS A 86 -10.84 -10.21 -6.48
C LYS A 86 -10.78 -11.60 -5.84
N LEU A 87 -9.63 -12.03 -5.34
CA LEU A 87 -9.49 -13.30 -4.61
C LEU A 87 -10.27 -13.29 -3.29
N ILE A 88 -10.17 -12.20 -2.52
CA ILE A 88 -10.93 -12.04 -1.26
C ILE A 88 -12.43 -12.07 -1.51
N ARG A 89 -12.91 -11.36 -2.55
CA ARG A 89 -14.32 -11.36 -2.98
C ARG A 89 -14.81 -12.76 -3.32
N ARG A 90 -14.03 -13.52 -4.09
CA ARG A 90 -14.36 -14.92 -4.44
C ARG A 90 -14.45 -15.79 -3.19
N PHE A 91 -13.48 -15.69 -2.28
CA PHE A 91 -13.51 -16.46 -1.04
C PHE A 91 -14.73 -16.13 -0.17
N LEU A 92 -15.07 -14.84 -0.04
CA LEU A 92 -16.21 -14.40 0.76
C LEU A 92 -17.53 -15.03 0.32
N TRP A 93 -17.80 -15.08 -0.99
CA TRP A 93 -19.06 -15.57 -1.53
C TRP A 93 -19.04 -17.08 -1.80
N ASN A 94 -17.97 -17.59 -2.39
CA ASN A 94 -17.92 -18.96 -2.93
C ASN A 94 -17.26 -19.94 -1.96
N GLY A 95 -16.46 -19.45 -1.00
CA GLY A 95 -15.73 -20.28 -0.04
C GLY A 95 -14.53 -21.01 -0.66
N ASN A 96 -14.53 -21.21 -1.97
CA ASN A 96 -13.42 -21.77 -2.74
C ASN A 96 -13.12 -20.91 -3.99
N LEU A 97 -12.05 -21.27 -4.71
CA LEU A 97 -11.59 -20.54 -5.91
C LEU A 97 -12.12 -21.12 -7.22
N THR A 98 -12.71 -22.32 -7.18
CA THR A 98 -13.12 -23.10 -8.36
C THR A 98 -14.58 -22.88 -8.74
N SER A 99 -15.46 -22.65 -7.77
CA SER A 99 -16.88 -22.40 -8.05
C SER A 99 -17.11 -20.92 -8.37
N ASN A 100 -18.01 -20.66 -9.30
CA ASN A 100 -18.50 -19.32 -9.61
C ASN A 100 -19.90 -19.17 -9.00
N ALA A 101 -20.01 -18.51 -7.85
CA ALA A 101 -21.30 -18.03 -7.35
C ALA A 101 -21.44 -16.52 -7.58
N ALA A 102 -22.70 -16.07 -7.69
CA ALA A 102 -23.02 -14.66 -7.87
C ALA A 102 -22.64 -13.83 -6.64
N HIS A 103 -22.13 -12.61 -6.87
CA HIS A 103 -21.89 -11.65 -5.82
C HIS A 103 -23.23 -11.02 -5.40
N LEU A 104 -23.71 -11.35 -4.20
CA LEU A 104 -25.04 -10.94 -3.74
C LEU A 104 -25.13 -9.44 -3.39
N VAL A 105 -24.01 -8.84 -3.02
CA VAL A 105 -23.95 -7.44 -2.56
C VAL A 105 -22.78 -6.73 -3.22
N ALA A 106 -23.00 -5.47 -3.62
CA ALA A 106 -21.96 -4.60 -4.15
C ALA A 106 -20.79 -4.48 -3.17
N TRP A 107 -19.55 -4.57 -3.68
CA TRP A 107 -18.37 -4.60 -2.83
C TRP A 107 -18.22 -3.36 -1.95
N GLU A 108 -18.63 -2.19 -2.45
CA GLU A 108 -18.59 -0.95 -1.71
C GLU A 108 -19.40 -1.02 -0.42
N GLN A 109 -20.58 -1.64 -0.45
CA GLN A 109 -21.43 -1.83 0.74
C GLN A 109 -20.80 -2.83 1.71
N VAL A 110 -20.20 -3.91 1.19
CA VAL A 110 -19.52 -4.93 2.00
C VAL A 110 -18.35 -4.34 2.79
N THR A 111 -17.56 -3.46 2.17
CA THR A 111 -16.36 -2.85 2.80
C THR A 111 -16.66 -1.78 3.84
N LYS A 112 -17.92 -1.32 3.95
CA LYS A 112 -18.29 -0.31 4.95
C LYS A 112 -18.02 -0.81 6.38
N PRO A 113 -17.77 0.10 7.33
CA PRO A 113 -17.65 -0.28 8.73
C PRO A 113 -18.95 -0.92 9.24
N LYS A 114 -18.83 -1.77 10.27
CA LYS A 114 -19.99 -2.45 10.88
C LYS A 114 -21.05 -1.48 11.40
N SER A 115 -20.63 -0.31 11.89
CA SER A 115 -21.52 0.77 12.32
C SER A 115 -22.37 1.35 11.18
N ALA A 116 -21.92 1.25 9.94
CA ALA A 116 -22.64 1.70 8.75
C ALA A 116 -23.30 0.53 7.98
N GLY A 117 -23.49 -0.62 8.64
CA GLY A 117 -24.16 -1.80 8.07
C GLY A 117 -23.30 -2.66 7.14
N GLY A 118 -21.99 -2.43 7.06
CA GLY A 118 -21.07 -3.27 6.27
C GLY A 118 -20.44 -4.41 7.07
N LEU A 119 -19.56 -5.19 6.42
CA LEU A 119 -18.85 -6.30 7.06
C LEU A 119 -17.52 -5.88 7.71
N GLY A 120 -17.12 -4.61 7.56
CA GLY A 120 -15.87 -4.08 8.08
C GLY A 120 -14.63 -4.63 7.36
N ILE A 121 -14.79 -5.08 6.10
CA ILE A 121 -13.67 -5.56 5.29
C ILE A 121 -12.89 -4.37 4.75
N HIS A 122 -11.58 -4.39 4.97
CA HIS A 122 -10.67 -3.33 4.56
C HIS A 122 -10.43 -3.30 3.05
N ARG A 123 -10.72 -2.17 2.41
CA ARG A 123 -10.37 -1.92 1.00
C ARG A 123 -8.88 -1.58 0.90
N LEU A 124 -8.15 -2.29 0.05
CA LEU A 124 -6.68 -2.15 -0.03
C LEU A 124 -6.28 -0.77 -0.57
N GLU A 125 -7.10 -0.21 -1.45
CA GLU A 125 -6.90 1.13 -2.00
C GLU A 125 -6.96 2.23 -0.93
N GLU A 126 -7.93 2.15 -0.02
CA GLU A 126 -8.10 3.09 1.08
C GLU A 126 -6.99 2.91 2.13
N TRP A 127 -6.61 1.66 2.40
CA TRP A 127 -5.48 1.42 3.31
C TRP A 127 -4.17 1.94 2.77
N ARG A 128 -3.96 1.88 1.45
CA ARG A 128 -2.77 2.48 0.83
C ARG A 128 -2.72 3.98 1.11
N SER A 129 -3.80 4.73 0.90
CA SER A 129 -3.81 6.16 1.17
C SER A 129 -3.61 6.48 2.65
N ILE A 130 -4.25 5.73 3.55
CA ILE A 130 -4.11 5.87 5.00
C ILE A 130 -2.67 5.59 5.46
N LEU A 131 -2.03 4.53 4.96
CA LEU A 131 -0.66 4.17 5.34
C LEU A 131 0.35 5.21 4.87
N VAL A 132 0.16 5.73 3.65
CA VAL A 132 1.00 6.80 3.11
C VAL A 132 0.78 8.09 3.90
N ALA A 133 -0.46 8.44 4.24
CA ALA A 133 -0.79 9.54 5.13
C ALA A 133 -0.12 9.37 6.50
N LYS A 134 -0.16 8.19 7.10
CA LYS A 134 0.52 7.89 8.36
C LYS A 134 2.04 8.08 8.26
N LEU A 135 2.66 7.64 7.17
CA LEU A 135 4.09 7.83 6.91
C LEU A 135 4.45 9.32 6.74
N ALA A 136 3.62 10.06 6.00
CA ALA A 136 3.72 11.49 5.82
C ALA A 136 3.60 12.26 7.14
N PHE A 137 2.64 11.89 7.99
CA PHE A 137 2.46 12.47 9.33
C PHE A 137 3.70 12.25 10.21
N LYS A 138 4.26 11.04 10.21
CA LYS A 138 5.52 10.74 10.92
C LYS A 138 6.69 11.58 10.42
N PHE A 139 6.77 11.80 9.10
CA PHE A 139 7.77 12.68 8.52
C PHE A 139 7.61 14.12 9.02
N LEU A 140 6.38 14.64 9.11
CA LEU A 140 6.08 16.00 9.59
C LEU A 140 6.33 16.19 11.09
N ASN A 141 6.10 15.15 11.89
CA ASN A 141 6.29 15.22 13.34
C ASN A 141 7.73 15.01 13.82
N ASN A 142 8.71 14.96 12.91
CA ASN A 142 10.14 14.92 13.26
C ASN A 142 10.48 13.73 14.18
N GLU A 143 9.94 12.54 13.88
CA GLU A 143 10.54 11.34 14.48
C GLU A 143 12.02 11.29 14.05
N ASN A 144 12.97 11.42 15.00
CA ASN A 144 14.44 11.37 14.81
C ASN A 144 14.92 9.97 14.36
N THR A 145 14.25 9.42 13.37
CA THR A 145 14.45 8.10 12.80
C THR A 145 15.43 8.19 11.65
N LEU A 146 16.17 7.11 11.44
CA LEU A 146 17.20 7.05 10.40
C LEU A 146 16.62 7.33 9.01
N TRP A 147 15.43 6.82 8.71
CA TRP A 147 14.82 7.02 7.40
C TRP A 147 14.48 8.49 7.12
N VAL A 148 14.00 9.25 8.12
CA VAL A 148 13.71 10.69 7.97
C VAL A 148 15.00 11.46 7.67
N ARG A 149 16.08 11.17 8.42
CA ARG A 149 17.39 11.80 8.22
C ARG A 149 17.97 11.47 6.84
N CYS A 150 17.92 10.20 6.43
CA CYS A 150 18.36 9.77 5.10
C CYS A 150 17.52 10.40 3.98
N PHE A 151 16.20 10.54 4.19
CA PHE A 151 15.30 11.15 3.21
C PHE A 151 15.58 12.65 3.06
N GLN A 152 15.77 13.37 4.16
CA GLN A 152 16.14 14.79 4.16
C GLN A 152 17.52 15.02 3.53
N ALA A 153 18.51 14.18 3.84
CA ALA A 153 19.83 14.28 3.23
C ALA A 153 19.79 14.07 1.71
N LYS A 154 18.86 13.25 1.21
CA LYS A 154 18.75 12.92 -0.22
C LYS A 154 17.90 13.92 -1.01
N TYR A 155 16.75 14.32 -0.48
CA TYR A 155 15.76 15.13 -1.19
C TYR A 155 15.71 16.60 -0.72
N GLY A 156 16.47 16.96 0.32
CA GLY A 156 16.55 18.31 0.85
C GLY A 156 15.77 18.51 2.14
N ASN A 157 15.81 19.73 2.66
CA ASN A 157 15.07 20.10 3.86
C ASN A 157 13.55 20.09 3.60
N ARG A 158 12.79 19.95 4.69
CA ARG A 158 11.32 19.99 4.73
C ARG A 158 10.72 21.01 3.77
N GLU A 159 11.09 22.28 3.93
CA GLU A 159 10.55 23.40 3.13
C GLU A 159 10.83 23.26 1.63
N SER A 160 11.98 22.68 1.25
CA SER A 160 12.33 22.43 -0.15
C SER A 160 11.57 21.23 -0.75
N ILE A 161 11.30 20.20 0.05
CA ILE A 161 10.47 19.05 -0.35
C ILE A 161 9.02 19.50 -0.54
N PHE A 162 8.54 20.41 0.30
CA PHE A 162 7.15 20.89 0.32
C PHE A 162 6.88 22.08 -0.62
N SER A 163 7.89 22.65 -1.28
CA SER A 163 7.70 23.73 -2.25
C SER A 163 7.23 23.18 -3.60
N THR A 164 6.21 23.81 -4.20
CA THR A 164 5.60 23.49 -5.50
C THR A 164 6.61 23.29 -6.64
N LYS A 165 7.80 23.89 -6.54
CA LYS A 165 8.88 23.72 -7.52
C LYS A 165 9.49 22.32 -7.53
N SER A 166 9.42 21.54 -6.44
CA SER A 166 9.99 20.17 -6.40
C SER A 166 9.15 19.17 -7.20
N LEU A 167 7.83 19.39 -7.29
CA LEU A 167 6.87 18.52 -8.00
C LEU A 167 7.12 18.42 -9.51
N TYR A 168 7.87 19.37 -10.09
CA TYR A 168 8.13 19.46 -11.53
C TYR A 168 9.59 19.15 -11.93
N VAL A 169 10.53 19.02 -10.98
CA VAL A 169 11.96 19.25 -11.30
C VAL A 169 12.88 18.02 -11.25
N LYS A 170 12.47 16.82 -10.84
CA LYS A 170 13.39 15.66 -10.89
C LYS A 170 12.73 14.37 -11.37
N GLU A 171 13.54 13.52 -12.00
CA GLU A 171 13.27 12.09 -12.27
C GLU A 171 13.04 11.35 -10.94
N GLU A 172 11.92 11.62 -10.29
CA GLU A 172 11.74 11.22 -8.91
C GLU A 172 11.21 9.79 -8.83
N LYS A 173 11.94 9.00 -8.04
CA LYS A 173 11.54 7.64 -7.67
C LYS A 173 10.13 7.69 -7.06
N GLN A 174 9.28 6.75 -7.46
CA GLN A 174 7.87 6.60 -7.08
C GLN A 174 7.59 6.85 -5.58
N GLN A 175 8.54 6.49 -4.71
CA GLN A 175 8.48 6.69 -3.26
C GLN A 175 8.29 8.17 -2.85
N TYR A 176 8.95 9.11 -3.53
CA TYR A 176 8.83 10.53 -3.25
C TYR A 176 7.44 11.06 -3.61
N LYS A 177 6.98 10.75 -4.83
CA LYS A 177 5.62 11.12 -5.29
C LYS A 177 4.53 10.58 -4.38
N THR A 178 4.72 9.35 -3.89
CA THR A 178 3.78 8.72 -2.96
C THR A 178 3.74 9.48 -1.63
N LEU A 179 4.90 9.81 -1.06
CA LEU A 179 4.97 10.59 0.19
C LEU A 179 4.34 11.98 0.03
N CYS A 180 4.63 12.69 -1.06
CA CYS A 180 4.00 13.97 -1.37
C CYS A 180 2.47 13.86 -1.50
N GLY A 181 1.98 12.79 -2.13
CA GLY A 181 0.54 12.51 -2.23
C GLY A 181 -0.13 12.28 -0.87
N GLY A 182 0.51 11.54 0.05
CA GLY A 182 -0.03 11.37 1.41
C GLY A 182 0.08 12.62 2.28
N LEU A 183 1.11 13.44 2.07
CA LEU A 183 1.24 14.74 2.74
C LEU A 183 0.09 15.69 2.36
N ALA A 184 -0.33 15.67 1.08
CA ALA A 184 -1.50 16.41 0.63
C ALA A 184 -2.80 15.96 1.32
N MET A 185 -2.88 14.72 1.81
CA MET A 185 -4.04 14.24 2.56
C MET A 185 -4.01 14.63 4.04
N VAL A 186 -2.84 14.93 4.60
CA VAL A 186 -2.62 15.12 6.04
C VAL A 186 -2.38 16.57 6.43
N ALA A 187 -1.93 17.43 5.51
CA ALA A 187 -1.49 18.76 5.86
C ALA A 187 -2.65 19.61 6.47
N PRO A 188 -2.44 20.26 7.63
CA PRO A 188 -3.43 21.16 8.22
C PRO A 188 -3.66 22.40 7.33
N PRO A 189 -4.89 22.98 7.28
CA PRO A 189 -5.27 24.16 6.50
C PRO A 189 -4.27 25.34 6.52
N ARG A 190 -3.50 25.48 7.61
CA ARG A 190 -2.52 26.56 7.80
C ARG A 190 -1.25 26.41 6.94
N LEU A 191 -0.79 25.20 6.66
CA LEU A 191 0.39 24.97 5.79
C LEU A 191 0.08 25.21 4.30
N TRP A 192 -1.20 25.08 3.90
CA TRP A 192 -1.64 25.37 2.54
C TRP A 192 -1.56 26.87 2.19
N ARG A 193 -1.74 27.76 3.18
CA ARG A 193 -1.58 29.22 2.98
C ARG A 193 -0.13 29.65 2.83
N THR A 194 0.80 29.01 3.53
CA THR A 194 2.23 29.34 3.46
C THR A 194 2.94 28.72 2.25
N LEU A 195 2.33 27.70 1.61
CA LEU A 195 2.93 26.96 0.49
C LEU A 195 2.33 27.29 -0.88
N GLY A 196 1.35 28.21 -0.98
CA GLY A 196 0.87 28.73 -2.26
C GLY A 196 0.29 27.66 -3.21
N LEU A 197 -0.30 26.60 -2.67
CA LEU A 197 -0.93 25.52 -3.44
C LEU A 197 -2.46 25.60 -3.30
N ILE A 198 -3.05 26.57 -3.99
CA ILE A 198 -4.44 26.49 -4.43
C ILE A 198 -4.39 26.28 -5.95
N PRO A 199 -4.48 25.04 -6.46
CA PRO A 199 -5.09 24.82 -7.75
C PRO A 199 -6.60 25.00 -7.53
N THR A 200 -7.14 26.08 -8.09
CA THR A 200 -8.56 26.30 -8.24
C THR A 200 -9.20 25.08 -8.93
N LEU A 201 -9.91 24.27 -8.15
CA LEU A 201 -11.03 23.45 -8.63
C LEU A 201 -12.17 23.56 -7.61
N LEU A 202 -12.73 24.76 -7.58
CA LEU A 202 -14.16 25.02 -7.52
C LEU A 202 -14.39 26.28 -8.36
#